data_AF-A0A3D2NJR4-F1
#
_entry.id   AF-A0A3D2NJR4-F1
#
_cell.length_a   1.000
_cell.length_b   1.000
_cell.length_c   1.000
_cell.angle_alpha   90.00
_cell.angle_beta   90.00
_cell.angle_gamma   90.00
#
_symmetry.space_group_name_H-M   'P 1'
#
loop_
_entity.id
_entity.type
_entity.pdbx_description
1 polymer ?
#
loop_
_entity_poly.entity_id
_entity_poly.type
_entity_poly.pdbx_seq_one_letter_code
_entity_poly.pdbx_strand_id
1 'polypeptide(L)'
;GEAGARATTPAPHIDLPGAEELAALTSPVLAVHGGADPLTPLAAAREALAVVPTLEFVETVGGLHDALNDQSHRSVAATIVMWLERLRGAGVEAPIVREVAA
;
A
#
# COMPACT_ATOMS: atom_id res chain seq x y z
N GLY A 1 -24.85 20.16 -14.01
CA GLY A 1 -23.45 19.77 -13.76
C GLY A 1 -22.95 20.68 -12.68
N GLU A 2 -22.98 20.20 -11.43
CA GLU A 2 -22.54 21.00 -10.29
C GLU A 2 -21.05 20.74 -10.10
N ALA A 3 -20.25 21.79 -10.32
CA ALA A 3 -18.85 21.78 -9.93
C ALA A 3 -18.80 21.72 -8.40
N GLY A 4 -18.38 20.58 -7.84
CA GLY A 4 -18.22 20.40 -6.41
C GLY A 4 -17.34 21.50 -5.84
N ALA A 5 -17.87 22.28 -4.90
CA ALA A 5 -17.12 23.31 -4.20
C ALA A 5 -15.91 22.66 -3.49
N ARG A 6 -14.71 23.13 -3.80
CA ARG A 6 -13.50 22.67 -3.10
C ARG A 6 -13.56 23.12 -1.64
N ALA A 7 -13.37 22.19 -0.72
CA ALA A 7 -13.19 22.53 0.68
C ALA A 7 -11.95 23.42 0.84
N THR A 8 -12.13 24.62 1.42
CA THR A 8 -11.06 25.59 1.68
C THR A 8 -10.57 25.55 3.13
N THR A 9 -11.23 24.77 3.99
CA THR A 9 -10.82 24.60 5.37
C THR A 9 -9.60 23.69 5.43
N PRO A 10 -8.50 24.10 6.07
CA PRO A 10 -7.36 23.22 6.30
C PRO A 10 -7.81 21.96 7.05
N ALA A 11 -7.34 20.80 6.63
CA ALA A 11 -7.51 19.59 7.42
C ALA A 11 -6.88 19.82 8.81
N PRO A 12 -7.47 19.27 9.88
CA PRO A 12 -6.86 19.34 11.20
C PRO A 12 -5.46 18.71 11.15
N HIS A 13 -4.55 19.23 11.98
CA HIS A 13 -3.27 18.58 12.19
C HIS A 13 -3.51 17.18 12.76
N ILE A 14 -2.87 16.18 12.16
CA ILE A 14 -2.89 14.81 12.65
C ILE A 14 -1.47 14.48 13.06
N ASP A 15 -1.29 14.03 14.30
CA ASP A 15 -0.01 13.48 14.74
C ASP A 15 0.21 12.16 14.02
N LEU A 16 1.25 12.11 13.18
CA LEU A 16 1.62 10.92 12.44
C LEU A 16 2.53 10.04 13.32
N PRO A 17 2.42 8.71 13.22
CA PRO A 17 3.26 7.80 13.99
C PRO A 17 4.73 8.02 13.65
N GLY A 18 5.57 8.07 14.69
CA GLY A 18 7.02 8.12 14.54
C GLY A 18 7.61 6.77 14.13
N ALA A 19 8.92 6.77 13.83
CA ALA A 19 9.65 5.55 13.46
C ALA A 19 9.59 4.47 14.57
N GLU A 20 9.58 4.86 15.84
CA GLU A 20 9.47 3.94 16.98
C GLU A 20 8.10 3.25 17.02
N GLU A 21 7.02 3.99 16.77
CA GLU A 21 5.67 3.44 16.71
C GLU A 21 5.50 2.49 15.52
N LEU A 22 6.07 2.84 14.36
CA LEU A 22 6.09 1.97 13.18
C LEU A 22 6.91 0.69 13.41
N ALA A 23 8.05 0.79 14.11
CA ALA A 23 8.87 -0.35 14.48
C ALA A 23 8.19 -1.29 15.49
N ALA A 24 7.24 -0.78 16.29
CA ALA A 24 6.48 -1.55 17.26
C ALA A 24 5.30 -2.33 16.66
N LEU A 25 5.01 -2.18 15.35
CA LEU A 25 3.93 -2.90 14.68
C LEU A 25 4.21 -4.41 14.68
N THR A 26 3.30 -5.17 15.29
CA THR A 26 3.34 -6.64 15.34
C THR A 26 2.44 -7.31 14.30
N SER A 27 1.51 -6.55 13.72
CA SER A 27 0.66 -7.04 12.63
C SER A 27 1.43 -7.06 11.32
N PRO A 28 1.19 -8.03 10.41
CA PRO A 28 1.69 -7.97 9.04
C PRO A 28 1.25 -6.69 8.33
N VAL A 29 2.15 -6.07 7.56
CA VAL A 29 1.86 -4.80 6.86
C VAL A 29 2.10 -4.97 5.37
N LEU A 30 1.12 -4.57 4.57
CA LEU A 30 1.25 -4.41 3.12
C LEU A 30 1.20 -2.93 2.78
N ALA A 31 2.24 -2.42 2.11
CA ALA A 31 2.25 -1.11 1.48
C ALA A 31 2.16 -1.28 -0.04
N VAL A 32 1.25 -0.55 -0.68
CA VAL A 32 1.14 -0.47 -2.15
C VAL A 32 1.37 0.97 -2.57
N HIS A 33 2.32 1.19 -3.48
CA HIS A 33 2.75 2.54 -3.86
C HIS A 33 2.87 2.70 -5.38
N GLY A 34 2.48 3.87 -5.88
CA GLY A 34 2.65 4.25 -7.28
C GLY A 34 4.10 4.55 -7.64
N GLY A 35 4.67 3.85 -8.62
CA GLY A 35 6.04 4.09 -9.06
C GLY A 35 6.28 5.49 -9.65
N ALA A 36 5.23 6.14 -10.16
CA ALA A 36 5.24 7.48 -10.74
C ALA A 36 4.49 8.51 -9.88
N ASP A 37 4.36 8.26 -8.57
CA ASP A 37 3.69 9.16 -7.64
C ASP A 37 4.40 10.53 -7.53
N PRO A 38 3.75 11.65 -7.95
CA PRO A 38 4.35 12.98 -7.88
C PRO A 38 4.18 13.66 -6.52
N LEU A 39 3.34 13.12 -5.63
CA LEU A 39 3.03 13.71 -4.32
C LEU A 39 3.94 13.13 -3.24
N THR A 40 4.11 11.81 -3.23
CA THR A 40 4.95 11.10 -2.29
C THR A 40 5.92 10.18 -3.06
N PRO A 41 7.16 10.63 -3.32
CA PRO A 41 8.10 9.86 -4.13
C PRO A 41 8.36 8.46 -3.55
N LEU A 42 8.38 7.45 -4.43
CA LEU A 42 8.55 6.04 -4.06
C LEU A 42 9.73 5.79 -3.12
N ALA A 43 10.89 6.40 -3.40
CA ALA A 43 12.09 6.23 -2.57
C ALA A 43 11.87 6.71 -1.13
N ALA A 44 11.21 7.87 -0.95
CA ALA A 44 10.92 8.42 0.36
C ALA A 44 9.89 7.55 1.11
N ALA A 45 8.86 7.05 0.41
CA ALA A 45 7.89 6.13 1.01
C ALA A 45 8.54 4.81 1.46
N ARG A 46 9.46 4.26 0.65
CA ARG A 46 10.23 3.06 1.01
C ARG A 46 11.13 3.29 2.21
N GLU A 47 11.83 4.41 2.27
CA GLU A 47 12.71 4.75 3.39
C GLU A 47 11.90 4.92 4.69
N ALA A 48 10.80 5.68 4.65
CA ALA A 48 9.96 5.94 5.82
C ALA A 48 9.37 4.66 6.42
N LEU A 49 9.02 3.67 5.60
CA LEU A 49 8.41 2.42 6.05
C LEU A 49 9.43 1.31 6.34
N ALA A 50 10.72 1.49 6.03
CA ALA A 50 11.74 0.46 6.16
C ALA A 50 11.92 -0.08 7.60
N VAL A 51 11.47 0.67 8.60
CA VAL A 51 11.52 0.28 10.02
C VAL A 51 10.45 -0.74 10.42
N VAL A 52 9.43 -0.95 9.58
CA VAL A 52 8.30 -1.86 9.87
C VAL A 52 8.76 -3.32 9.72
N PRO A 53 8.70 -4.16 10.78
CA PRO A 53 9.35 -5.48 10.77
C PRO A 53 8.77 -6.49 9.77
N THR A 54 7.48 -6.39 9.47
CA THR A 54 6.71 -7.35 8.67
C THR A 54 6.23 -6.76 7.34
N LEU A 55 6.94 -5.75 6.85
CA LEU A 55 6.57 -5.00 5.65
C LEU A 55 6.73 -5.85 4.38
N GLU A 56 5.62 -6.01 3.66
CA GLU A 56 5.62 -6.31 2.22
C GLU A 56 5.34 -5.00 1.48
N PHE A 57 6.27 -4.57 0.61
CA PHE A 57 6.12 -3.34 -0.17
C PHE A 57 5.97 -3.69 -1.65
N VAL A 58 4.86 -3.27 -2.25
CA VAL A 58 4.53 -3.51 -3.66
C VAL A 58 4.47 -2.18 -4.41
N GLU A 59 5.10 -2.14 -5.58
CA GLU A 59 5.04 -1.01 -6.50
C GLU A 59 4.07 -1.30 -7.65
N THR A 60 3.25 -0.32 -8.02
CA THR A 60 2.59 -0.29 -9.33
C THR A 60 3.45 0.46 -10.33
N VAL A 61 4.02 -0.24 -11.30
CA VAL A 61 4.91 0.34 -12.31
C VAL A 61 4.18 1.43 -13.11
N GLY A 62 4.67 2.67 -13.01
CA GLY A 62 4.04 3.83 -13.64
C GLY A 62 2.71 4.27 -13.00
N GLY A 63 2.30 3.68 -11.88
CA GLY A 63 1.09 4.05 -11.15
C GLY A 63 1.24 5.38 -10.41
N LEU A 64 0.12 6.08 -10.23
CA LEU A 64 0.03 7.36 -9.53
C LEU A 64 -0.28 7.16 -8.03
N HIS A 65 -0.47 8.27 -7.31
CA HIS A 65 -0.71 8.29 -5.87
C HIS A 65 -1.93 7.48 -5.41
N ASP A 66 -3.03 7.53 -6.18
CA ASP A 66 -4.29 6.89 -5.80
C ASP A 66 -4.36 5.46 -6.35
N ALA A 67 -3.66 4.54 -5.67
CA ALA A 67 -3.47 3.16 -6.14
C ALA A 67 -4.78 2.38 -6.39
N LEU A 68 -5.88 2.73 -5.71
CA LEU A 68 -7.20 2.09 -5.88
C LEU A 68 -8.13 2.81 -6.86
N ASN A 69 -7.68 3.93 -7.43
CA ASN A 69 -8.43 4.71 -8.41
C ASN A 69 -7.65 4.90 -9.72
N ASP A 70 -6.38 4.50 -9.74
CA ASP A 70 -5.52 4.47 -10.91
C ASP A 70 -5.94 3.35 -11.90
N GLN A 71 -5.40 3.39 -13.13
CA GLN A 71 -5.59 2.32 -14.12
C GLN A 71 -5.25 0.91 -13.60
N SER A 72 -4.33 0.82 -12.64
CA SER A 72 -3.87 -0.41 -12.03
C SER A 72 -4.77 -0.93 -10.88
N HIS A 73 -5.89 -0.26 -10.57
CA HIS A 73 -6.72 -0.56 -9.39
C HIS A 73 -7.16 -2.03 -9.29
N ARG A 74 -7.46 -2.71 -10.40
CA ARG A 74 -7.85 -4.13 -10.38
C ARG A 74 -6.69 -5.04 -9.96
N SER A 75 -5.49 -4.73 -10.43
CA SER A 75 -4.28 -5.46 -10.05
C SER A 75 -3.93 -5.20 -8.58
N VAL A 76 -4.06 -3.96 -8.11
CA VAL A 76 -3.87 -3.61 -6.70
C VAL A 76 -4.87 -4.37 -5.81
N ALA A 77 -6.15 -4.36 -6.18
CA ALA A 77 -7.18 -5.09 -5.45
C ALA A 77 -6.89 -6.61 -5.41
N ALA A 78 -6.45 -7.20 -6.54
CA ALA A 78 -6.06 -8.60 -6.60
C ALA A 78 -4.85 -8.90 -5.68
N THR A 79 -3.84 -8.05 -5.66
CA THR A 79 -2.68 -8.18 -4.75
C THR A 79 -3.11 -8.16 -3.29
N ILE A 80 -3.99 -7.23 -2.91
CA ILE A 80 -4.52 -7.15 -1.54
C ILE A 80 -5.26 -8.44 -1.16
N VAL A 81 -6.14 -8.93 -2.03
CA VAL A 81 -6.89 -10.18 -1.78
C VAL A 81 -5.94 -11.36 -1.64
N MET A 82 -4.98 -11.52 -2.55
CA MET A 82 -4.00 -12.60 -2.48
C MET A 82 -3.15 -12.53 -1.21
N TRP A 83 -2.80 -11.33 -0.74
CA TRP A 83 -2.09 -11.12 0.52
C TRP A 83 -2.92 -11.54 1.73
N LEU A 84 -4.18 -11.11 1.80
CA LEU A 84 -5.10 -11.48 2.88
C LEU A 84 -5.35 -13.00 2.93
N GLU A 85 -5.50 -13.65 1.78
CA GLU A 85 -5.66 -15.09 1.71
C GLU A 85 -4.40 -15.82 2.23
N ARG A 86 -3.19 -15.28 1.96
CA ARG A 86 -1.93 -15.85 2.49
C ARG A 86 -1.86 -15.71 4.01
N LEU A 87 -2.31 -14.58 4.55
CA LEU A 87 -2.38 -14.37 5.99
C LEU A 87 -3.34 -15.33 6.69
N ARG A 88 -4.49 -15.64 6.07
CA ARG A 88 -5.49 -16.56 6.63
C ARG A 88 -4.96 -18.00 6.78
N GLY A 89 -4.03 -18.41 5.91
CA GLY A 89 -3.50 -19.78 5.81
C GLY A 89 -2.46 -20.21 6.86
N ALA A 90 -2.24 -19.44 7.92
CA ALA A 90 -1.21 -19.61 8.96
C ALA A 90 0.22 -19.13 8.61
N GLY A 91 0.40 -18.35 7.55
CA GLY A 91 1.66 -17.66 7.24
C GLY A 91 1.90 -17.46 5.74
N VAL A 92 2.54 -16.35 5.38
CA VAL A 92 2.77 -15.90 3.99
C VAL A 92 3.61 -16.85 3.11
N GLU A 93 4.09 -17.96 3.65
CA GLU A 93 5.06 -18.84 2.98
C GLU A 93 4.42 -19.93 2.10
N ALA A 94 3.13 -20.23 2.27
CA ALA A 94 2.44 -21.25 1.47
C ALA A 94 1.67 -20.63 0.28
N PRO A 95 1.92 -21.04 -0.97
CA PRO A 95 1.20 -20.52 -2.13
C PRO A 95 -0.22 -21.09 -2.21
N ILE A 96 -1.18 -20.20 -2.43
CA ILE A 96 -2.62 -20.51 -2.54
C ILE A 96 -2.99 -20.89 -3.97
N VAL A 97 -2.36 -20.23 -4.93
CA VAL A 97 -2.45 -20.51 -6.36
C VAL A 97 -1.05 -20.86 -6.84
N ARG A 98 -0.95 -21.93 -7.64
CA ARG A 98 0.27 -22.30 -8.36
C ARG A 98 -0.08 -22.39 -9.83
N GLU A 99 0.74 -21.79 -10.69
CA GLU A 99 0.68 -22.05 -12.12
C GLU A 99 1.19 -23.47 -12.38
N VAL A 100 0.42 -24.25 -13.14
CA VAL A 100 0.83 -25.56 -13.62
C VAL A 100 1.16 -25.40 -15.09
N ALA A 101 2.37 -25.82 -15.48
CA ALA A 101 2.78 -25.81 -16.88
C ALA A 101 1.78 -26.60 -17.73
N ALA A 102 1.46 -26.06 -18.92
CA ALA A 102 0.55 -26.66 -19.88
C ALA A 102 1.13 -27.91 -20.55
#